data_AF-A0A0B7F386-F1
#
_entry.id   AF-A0A0B7F386-F1
#
_cell.length_a   1.000
_cell.length_b   1.000
_cell.length_c   1.000
_cell.angle_alpha   90.00
_cell.angle_beta   90.00
_cell.angle_gamma   90.00
#
_symmetry.space_group_name_H-M   'P 1'
#
loop_
_entity.id
_entity.type
_entity.pdbx_description
1 polymer ?
#
loop_
_entity_poly.entity_id
_entity_poly.type
_entity_poly.pdbx_seq_one_letter_code
_entity_poly.pdbx_strand_id
1 'polypeptide(L)'
;MMTNVLAGAYPDLIRAGAPFAGVPYGCFAGDSAWNNQCSTGQLIKTAQQWGDQARSGYPGYTGPRPKMQLWHGSVDTGLHTQNFYEEIKQWTNVFGVSQTPTSTTKNWPLLNWTRTDYGPNVQAIIANGVDHDIPVQATQVIRWMGLDK
;
A
#
# COMPACT_ATOMS: atom_id res chain seq x y z
N MET A 1 5.26 6.44 2.70
CA MET A 1 6.42 6.08 1.82
C MET A 1 7.30 4.95 2.37
N MET A 2 7.99 5.12 3.51
CA MET A 2 9.01 4.14 3.97
C MET A 2 8.48 2.76 4.38
N THR A 3 7.21 2.64 4.80
CA THR A 3 6.61 1.34 5.15
C THR A 3 6.68 0.33 4.01
N ASN A 4 6.41 0.74 2.77
CA ASN A 4 6.54 -0.16 1.62
C ASN A 4 7.99 -0.53 1.34
N VAL A 5 8.91 0.43 1.50
CA VAL A 5 10.37 0.19 1.36
C VAL A 5 10.82 -0.90 2.32
N LEU A 6 10.48 -0.77 3.61
CA LEU A 6 10.83 -1.77 4.61
C LEU A 6 10.17 -3.13 4.34
N ALA A 7 8.92 -3.15 3.88
CA ALA A 7 8.24 -4.39 3.54
C ALA A 7 8.83 -5.12 2.32
N GLY A 8 9.41 -4.38 1.37
CA GLY A 8 10.10 -4.97 0.22
C GLY A 8 11.54 -5.41 0.53
N ALA A 9 12.30 -4.56 1.24
CA ALA A 9 13.73 -4.73 1.51
C ALA A 9 14.06 -5.57 2.74
N TYR A 10 13.19 -5.58 3.76
CA TYR A 10 13.37 -6.35 5.01
C TYR A 10 12.11 -7.15 5.39
N PRO A 11 11.53 -7.95 4.46
CA PRO A 11 10.31 -8.72 4.71
C PRO A 11 10.41 -9.78 5.80
N ASP A 12 11.62 -10.19 6.19
CA ASP A 12 11.91 -11.14 7.26
C ASP A 12 11.77 -10.54 8.66
N LEU A 13 11.86 -9.21 8.79
CA LEU A 13 11.80 -8.50 10.08
C LEU A 13 10.39 -8.03 10.45
N ILE A 14 9.48 -7.90 9.48
CA ILE A 14 8.19 -7.23 9.66
C ILE A 14 7.06 -8.19 9.33
N ARG A 15 6.03 -8.25 10.18
CA ARG A 15 4.88 -9.15 9.97
C ARG A 15 3.67 -8.48 9.31
N ALA A 16 3.49 -7.18 9.51
CA ALA A 16 2.43 -6.39 8.91
C ALA A 16 2.87 -4.94 8.72
N GLY A 17 2.44 -4.30 7.62
CA GLY A 17 2.67 -2.89 7.34
C GLY A 17 1.36 -2.15 7.05
N ALA A 18 1.30 -0.88 7.44
CA ALA A 18 0.19 0.01 7.12
C ALA A 18 0.72 1.37 6.63
N PRO A 19 1.02 1.55 5.33
CA PRO A 19 1.34 2.87 4.78
C PRO A 19 0.09 3.76 4.75
N PHE A 20 0.24 4.98 5.24
CA PHE A 20 -0.73 6.08 5.12
C PHE A 20 -0.20 7.08 4.10
N ALA A 21 -1.05 7.48 3.15
CA ALA A 21 -0.73 8.34 2.02
C ALA A 21 0.59 7.90 1.35
N GLY A 22 0.57 6.67 0.84
CA GLY A 22 1.76 5.94 0.42
C GLY A 22 2.15 6.12 -1.04
N VAL A 23 3.26 5.48 -1.40
CA VAL A 23 3.62 5.17 -2.79
C VAL A 23 4.21 3.75 -2.83
N PRO A 24 4.15 3.05 -3.97
CA PRO A 24 4.73 1.72 -4.11
C PRO A 24 6.22 1.67 -3.73
N TYR A 25 6.69 0.49 -3.30
CA TYR A 25 8.12 0.20 -3.16
C TYR A 25 8.86 0.60 -4.45
N GLY A 26 9.90 1.42 -4.28
CA GLY A 26 10.75 1.87 -5.38
C GLY A 26 10.10 2.87 -6.35
N CYS A 27 8.90 3.39 -6.05
CA CYS A 27 8.28 4.44 -6.85
C CYS A 27 9.11 5.75 -6.81
N PHE A 28 9.74 6.04 -5.68
CA PHE A 28 10.66 7.18 -5.50
C PHE A 28 12.11 6.87 -5.87
N ALA A 29 12.39 5.73 -6.52
CA ALA A 29 13.76 5.44 -6.95
C ALA A 29 14.27 6.50 -7.96
N GLY A 30 15.54 6.86 -7.85
CA GLY A 30 16.21 7.86 -8.68
C GLY A 30 17.33 8.58 -7.93
N ASP A 31 17.96 9.55 -8.57
CA ASP A 31 19.10 10.30 -8.02
C ASP A 31 18.71 11.31 -6.93
N SER A 32 17.42 11.68 -6.87
CA SER A 32 16.85 12.58 -5.86
C SER A 32 15.94 11.84 -4.91
N ALA A 33 15.84 12.34 -3.67
CA ALA A 33 14.90 11.82 -2.68
C ALA A 33 13.42 12.00 -3.09
N TRP A 34 13.12 12.97 -3.98
CA TRP A 34 11.78 13.23 -4.50
C TRP A 34 11.69 12.86 -5.98
N ASN A 35 10.65 12.11 -6.35
CA ASN A 35 10.38 11.74 -7.74
C ASN A 35 9.03 12.31 -8.17
N ASN A 36 9.06 13.33 -9.04
CA ASN A 36 7.86 14.02 -9.54
C ASN A 36 6.91 13.09 -10.32
N GLN A 37 7.45 12.17 -11.11
CA GLN A 37 6.63 11.25 -11.88
C GLN A 37 5.83 10.34 -10.94
N CYS A 38 6.44 9.88 -9.85
CA CYS A 38 5.75 9.11 -8.84
C CYS A 38 4.77 9.95 -8.02
N SER A 39 5.19 11.08 -7.44
CA SER A 39 4.34 11.87 -6.55
C SER A 39 3.08 12.39 -7.25
N THR A 40 3.18 12.74 -8.53
CA THR A 40 2.04 13.20 -9.34
C THR A 40 1.22 12.06 -9.96
N GLY A 41 1.51 10.80 -9.58
CA GLY A 41 0.74 9.64 -10.02
C GLY A 41 0.94 9.26 -11.49
N GLN A 42 2.00 9.75 -12.14
CA GLN A 42 2.28 9.50 -13.55
C GLN A 42 3.13 8.24 -13.78
N LEU A 43 3.74 7.69 -12.73
CA LEU A 43 4.49 6.44 -12.81
C LEU A 43 3.53 5.25 -12.68
N ILE A 44 2.91 4.89 -13.79
CA ILE A 44 1.96 3.77 -13.86
C ILE A 44 2.69 2.54 -14.41
N LYS A 45 2.63 1.42 -13.70
CA LYS A 45 3.22 0.14 -14.14
C LYS A 45 2.19 -0.98 -14.09
N THR A 46 2.54 -2.12 -14.70
CA THR A 46 1.79 -3.36 -14.52
C THR A 46 2.01 -3.91 -13.11
N ALA A 47 1.07 -4.72 -12.63
CA ALA A 47 1.20 -5.40 -11.34
C ALA A 47 2.47 -6.28 -11.29
N GLN A 48 2.83 -6.92 -12.41
CA GLN A 48 4.05 -7.71 -12.53
C GLN A 48 5.30 -6.85 -12.33
N GLN A 49 5.40 -5.72 -13.04
CA GLN A 49 6.54 -4.80 -12.90
C GLN A 49 6.69 -4.28 -11.47
N TRP A 50 5.58 -3.93 -10.82
CA TRP A 50 5.62 -3.48 -9.43
C TRP A 50 6.00 -4.58 -8.45
N GLY A 51 5.47 -5.78 -8.62
CA GLY A 51 5.76 -6.92 -7.75
C GLY A 51 7.20 -7.40 -7.92
N ASP A 52 7.73 -7.41 -9.15
CA ASP A 52 9.13 -7.75 -9.42
C ASP A 52 10.07 -6.73 -8.79
N GLN A 53 9.73 -5.43 -8.87
CA GLN A 53 10.48 -4.37 -8.22
C GLN A 53 10.47 -4.50 -6.68
N ALA A 54 9.33 -4.87 -6.07
CA ALA A 54 9.28 -5.13 -4.63
C ALA A 54 10.11 -6.36 -4.23
N ARG A 55 10.04 -7.45 -5.01
CA ARG A 55 10.81 -8.67 -4.77
C ARG A 55 12.32 -8.46 -4.94
N SER A 56 12.74 -7.58 -5.84
CA SER A 56 14.16 -7.25 -6.02
C SER A 56 14.78 -6.51 -4.84
N GLY A 57 13.97 -5.98 -3.91
CA GLY A 57 14.45 -5.39 -2.66
C GLY A 57 15.13 -6.36 -1.71
N TYR A 58 14.80 -7.66 -1.79
CA TYR A 58 15.50 -8.71 -1.06
C TYR A 58 15.65 -9.96 -1.94
N PRO A 59 16.68 -10.01 -2.81
CA PRO A 59 16.84 -11.07 -3.80
C PRO A 59 16.96 -12.46 -3.17
N GLY A 60 16.29 -13.45 -3.77
CA GLY A 60 16.30 -14.84 -3.30
C GLY A 60 15.41 -15.14 -2.09
N TYR A 61 14.79 -14.13 -1.48
CA TYR A 61 13.88 -14.33 -0.36
C TYR A 61 12.55 -14.97 -0.80
N THR A 62 12.31 -16.21 -0.35
CA THR A 62 11.08 -16.98 -0.60
C THR A 62 10.22 -17.16 0.66
N GLY A 63 10.58 -16.49 1.76
CA GLY A 63 9.84 -16.55 3.03
C GLY A 63 8.57 -15.69 3.04
N PRO A 64 7.85 -15.67 4.18
CA PRO A 64 6.66 -14.84 4.36
C PRO A 64 6.99 -13.35 4.19
N ARG A 65 6.08 -12.58 3.60
CA ARG A 65 6.18 -11.12 3.50
C ARG A 65 5.15 -10.44 4.41
N PRO A 66 5.40 -9.20 4.86
CA PRO A 66 4.46 -8.49 5.73
C PRO A 66 3.14 -8.27 5.01
N LYS A 67 2.02 -8.62 5.64
CA LYS A 67 0.71 -8.29 5.09
C LYS A 67 0.49 -6.76 5.09
N MET A 68 -0.12 -6.23 4.05
CA MET A 68 -0.21 -4.79 3.79
C MET A 68 -1.64 -4.26 3.91
N GLN A 69 -1.80 -3.18 4.67
CA GLN A 69 -3.04 -2.40 4.77
C GLN A 69 -2.78 -0.98 4.25
N LEU A 70 -3.22 -0.71 3.03
CA LEU A 70 -2.92 0.51 2.29
C LEU A 70 -3.98 1.57 2.57
N TRP A 71 -3.58 2.80 2.93
CA TRP A 71 -4.52 3.88 3.23
C TRP A 71 -4.18 5.11 2.40
N HIS A 72 -5.17 5.69 1.70
CA HIS A 72 -4.94 6.89 0.88
C HIS A 72 -6.16 7.82 0.81
N GLY A 73 -5.92 9.11 0.62
CA GLY A 73 -6.96 10.11 0.38
C GLY A 73 -7.41 10.10 -1.08
N SER A 74 -8.71 10.27 -1.38
CA SER A 74 -9.16 10.26 -2.77
C SER A 74 -8.82 11.54 -3.54
N VAL A 75 -8.51 12.62 -2.83
CA VAL A 75 -8.16 13.94 -3.40
C VAL A 75 -6.77 14.38 -2.94
N ASP A 76 -5.90 13.43 -2.62
CA ASP A 76 -4.52 13.70 -2.18
C ASP A 76 -3.73 14.45 -3.27
N THR A 77 -3.24 15.64 -2.94
CA THR A 77 -2.45 16.52 -3.82
C THR A 77 -0.94 16.48 -3.53
N GLY A 78 -0.53 15.88 -2.40
CA GLY A 78 0.89 15.68 -2.07
C GLY A 78 1.47 14.44 -2.76
N LEU A 79 0.72 13.34 -2.70
CA LEU A 79 0.98 12.08 -3.36
C LEU A 79 -0.31 11.63 -4.04
N HIS A 80 -0.44 11.92 -5.34
CA HIS A 80 -1.70 11.75 -6.06
C HIS A 80 -2.28 10.34 -5.91
N THR A 81 -3.61 10.28 -5.78
CA THR A 81 -4.41 9.07 -5.55
C THR A 81 -4.09 7.90 -6.50
N GLN A 82 -3.54 8.15 -7.69
CA GLN A 82 -3.07 7.06 -8.56
C GLN A 82 -2.09 6.12 -7.84
N ASN A 83 -1.25 6.63 -6.94
CA ASN A 83 -0.30 5.84 -6.16
C ASN A 83 -0.97 4.75 -5.32
N PHE A 84 -2.18 5.00 -4.79
CA PHE A 84 -2.97 4.00 -4.08
C PHE A 84 -3.28 2.77 -4.96
N TYR A 85 -3.68 3.01 -6.21
CA TYR A 85 -3.96 1.93 -7.16
C TYR A 85 -2.68 1.21 -7.59
N GLU A 86 -1.57 1.93 -7.69
CA GLU A 86 -0.25 1.31 -7.93
C GLU A 86 0.22 0.46 -6.75
N GLU A 87 -0.04 0.86 -5.50
CA GLU A 87 0.25 0.04 -4.32
C GLU A 87 -0.60 -1.24 -4.29
N ILE A 88 -1.89 -1.15 -4.65
CA ILE A 88 -2.77 -2.31 -4.80
C ILE A 88 -2.19 -3.27 -5.85
N LYS A 89 -1.82 -2.77 -7.03
CA LYS A 89 -1.15 -3.58 -8.06
C LYS A 89 0.10 -4.28 -7.54
N GLN A 90 0.96 -3.54 -6.84
CA GLN A 90 2.20 -4.07 -6.29
C GLN A 90 1.93 -5.24 -5.34
N TRP A 91 1.15 -5.00 -4.29
CA TRP A 91 1.03 -5.96 -3.22
C TRP A 91 0.13 -7.14 -3.58
N THR A 92 -0.89 -6.94 -4.43
CA THR A 92 -1.66 -8.07 -4.96
C THR A 92 -0.78 -9.01 -5.80
N ASN A 93 0.13 -8.49 -6.63
CA ASN A 93 1.08 -9.33 -7.36
C ASN A 93 2.13 -9.97 -6.43
N VAL A 94 2.63 -9.27 -5.41
CA VAL A 94 3.55 -9.84 -4.42
C VAL A 94 2.95 -11.07 -3.74
N PHE A 95 1.66 -11.01 -3.40
CA PHE A 95 0.94 -12.12 -2.75
C PHE A 95 0.26 -13.10 -3.70
N GLY A 96 0.36 -12.90 -5.02
CA GLY A 96 -0.25 -13.78 -6.02
C GLY A 96 -1.78 -13.82 -5.94
N VAL A 97 -2.42 -12.73 -5.53
CA VAL A 97 -3.89 -12.61 -5.40
C VAL A 97 -4.49 -11.76 -6.52
N SER A 98 -5.81 -11.89 -6.72
CA SER A 98 -6.54 -11.08 -7.70
C SER A 98 -6.51 -9.59 -7.35
N GLN A 99 -6.50 -8.73 -8.38
CA GLN A 99 -6.76 -7.29 -8.26
C GLN A 99 -8.25 -6.96 -8.19
N THR A 100 -9.13 -7.97 -8.27
CA THR A 100 -10.55 -7.81 -7.97
C THR A 100 -10.76 -8.06 -6.48
N PRO A 101 -11.38 -7.13 -5.73
CA PRO A 101 -11.65 -7.33 -4.31
C PRO A 101 -12.54 -8.55 -4.07
N THR A 102 -12.20 -9.35 -3.06
CA THR A 102 -13.06 -10.41 -2.53
C THR A 102 -14.19 -9.86 -1.67
N SER A 103 -14.02 -8.65 -1.12
CA SER A 103 -15.05 -7.92 -0.40
C SER A 103 -14.81 -6.42 -0.49
N THR A 104 -15.91 -5.66 -0.41
CA THR A 104 -15.91 -4.20 -0.37
C THR A 104 -16.84 -3.75 0.75
N THR A 105 -16.32 -2.99 1.71
CA THR A 105 -17.07 -2.43 2.83
C THR A 105 -17.08 -0.91 2.72
N LYS A 106 -18.27 -0.31 2.56
CA LYS A 106 -18.47 1.14 2.56
C LYS A 106 -18.57 1.67 3.99
N ASN A 107 -18.30 2.96 4.16
CA ASN A 107 -18.37 3.68 5.43
C ASN A 107 -17.52 3.02 6.54
N TRP A 108 -16.29 2.63 6.18
CA TRP A 108 -15.35 1.99 7.11
C TRP A 108 -13.95 2.63 7.04
N PRO A 109 -13.31 2.91 8.19
CA PRO A 109 -13.90 2.93 9.53
C PRO A 109 -14.76 4.18 9.77
N LEU A 110 -14.72 5.14 8.84
CA LEU A 110 -15.44 6.41 8.88
C LEU A 110 -16.42 6.53 7.70
N LEU A 111 -17.37 7.47 7.81
CA LEU A 111 -18.30 7.80 6.74
C LEU A 111 -17.54 8.17 5.45
N ASN A 112 -18.06 7.74 4.30
CA ASN A 112 -17.48 7.95 2.96
C ASN A 112 -16.14 7.25 2.69
N TRP A 113 -15.59 6.49 3.64
CA TRP A 113 -14.38 5.71 3.40
C TRP A 113 -14.76 4.32 2.92
N THR A 114 -14.02 3.76 1.97
CA THR A 114 -14.27 2.43 1.43
C THR A 114 -13.06 1.55 1.63
N ARG A 115 -13.29 0.36 2.20
CA ARG A 115 -12.30 -0.69 2.35
C ARG A 115 -12.53 -1.78 1.31
N THR A 116 -11.48 -2.19 0.62
CA THR A 116 -11.46 -3.36 -0.25
C THR A 116 -10.49 -4.39 0.30
N ASP A 117 -10.92 -5.65 0.30
CA ASP A 117 -10.13 -6.80 0.74
C ASP A 117 -9.75 -7.64 -0.50
N TYR A 118 -8.48 -8.01 -0.65
CA TYR A 118 -7.97 -8.81 -1.78
C TYR A 118 -7.48 -10.20 -1.35
N GLY A 119 -7.88 -10.64 -0.16
CA GLY A 119 -7.38 -11.85 0.50
C GLY A 119 -6.81 -11.53 1.88
N PRO A 120 -6.12 -12.49 2.52
CA PRO A 120 -5.66 -12.36 3.91
C PRO A 120 -4.52 -11.35 4.10
N ASN A 121 -3.79 -11.02 3.02
CA ASN A 121 -2.53 -10.29 3.10
C ASN A 121 -2.57 -8.88 2.51
N VAL A 122 -3.66 -8.48 1.84
CA VAL A 122 -3.78 -7.16 1.20
C VAL A 122 -5.16 -6.58 1.45
N GLN A 123 -5.19 -5.43 2.11
CA GLN A 123 -6.38 -4.62 2.33
C GLN A 123 -6.07 -3.19 1.88
N ALA A 124 -7.03 -2.51 1.27
CA ALA A 124 -6.84 -1.13 0.80
C ALA A 124 -8.04 -0.27 1.23
N ILE A 125 -7.77 0.96 1.67
CA ILE A 125 -8.75 1.90 2.18
C ILE A 125 -8.58 3.22 1.45
N ILE A 126 -9.65 3.64 0.76
CA ILE A 126 -9.73 4.95 0.14
C ILE A 126 -10.62 5.87 0.98
N ALA A 127 -10.06 6.99 1.42
CA ALA A 127 -10.70 8.03 2.21
C ALA A 127 -11.30 9.09 1.27
N ASN A 128 -12.57 8.93 0.89
CA ASN A 128 -13.20 9.83 -0.09
C ASN A 128 -13.29 11.27 0.43
N GLY A 129 -12.79 12.22 -0.34
CA GLY A 129 -12.78 13.66 -0.02
C GLY A 129 -11.68 14.10 0.94
N VAL A 130 -10.70 13.23 1.25
CA VAL A 130 -9.57 13.54 2.12
C VAL A 130 -8.31 13.79 1.27
N ASP A 131 -7.58 14.87 1.59
CA ASP A 131 -6.31 15.27 0.98
C ASP A 131 -5.11 14.69 1.78
N HIS A 132 -3.90 15.21 1.57
CA HIS A 132 -2.67 14.83 2.25
C HIS A 132 -2.47 15.56 3.59
N ASP A 133 -2.12 14.91 4.70
CA ASP A 133 -2.11 13.47 4.98
C ASP A 133 -3.52 13.03 5.46
N ILE A 134 -3.74 11.72 5.59
CA ILE A 134 -5.02 11.18 6.07
C ILE A 134 -4.98 10.87 7.58
N PRO A 135 -6.09 11.06 8.33
CA PRO A 135 -6.11 10.77 9.76
C PRO A 135 -5.80 9.31 10.09
N VAL A 136 -4.79 9.09 10.94
CA VAL A 136 -4.38 7.75 11.38
C VAL A 136 -5.52 7.03 12.09
N GLN A 137 -5.87 5.84 11.59
CA GLN A 137 -6.90 4.97 12.16
C GLN A 137 -6.28 3.91 13.08
N ALA A 138 -5.64 4.34 14.16
CA ALA A 138 -4.79 3.51 15.02
C ALA A 138 -5.44 2.19 15.45
N THR A 139 -6.70 2.22 15.92
CA THR A 139 -7.44 1.01 16.32
C THR A 139 -7.54 -0.03 15.21
N GLN A 140 -7.75 0.40 13.95
CA GLN A 140 -7.84 -0.51 12.81
C GLN A 140 -6.47 -1.06 12.41
N VAL A 141 -5.42 -0.24 12.55
CA VAL A 141 -4.04 -0.65 12.29
C VAL A 141 -3.56 -1.66 13.34
N ILE A 142 -3.85 -1.44 14.63
CA ILE A 142 -3.53 -2.38 15.72
C ILE A 142 -4.21 -3.74 15.48
N ARG A 143 -5.50 -3.72 15.10
CA ARG A 143 -6.24 -4.92 14.68
C ARG A 143 -5.61 -5.60 13.48
N TRP A 144 -5.22 -4.84 12.47
CA TRP A 144 -4.51 -5.39 11.31
C TRP A 144 -3.21 -6.06 11.72
N MET A 145 -2.43 -5.45 12.61
CA MET A 145 -1.20 -6.00 13.14
C MET A 145 -1.43 -7.21 14.06
N GLY A 146 -2.66 -7.42 14.55
CA GLY A 146 -3.01 -8.48 15.49
C GLY A 146 -2.46 -8.22 16.90
N LEU A 147 -2.32 -6.95 17.27
CA LEU A 147 -1.78 -6.48 18.55
C LEU A 147 -2.88 -6.10 19.55
N ASP A 148 -4.15 -6.38 19.23
CA ASP A 148 -5.33 -6.11 20.04
C ASP A 148 -5.79 -7.32 20.89
N LYS A 149 -4.89 -8.30 21.08
CA LYS A 149 -5.14 -9.54 21.81
C LYS A 149 -4.37 -9.63 23.11
#